data_AF-A0A929PV07-F1
#
_entry.id   AF-A0A929PV07-F1
#
_cell.length_a   1.000
_cell.length_b   1.000
_cell.length_c   1.000
_cell.angle_alpha   90.00
_cell.angle_beta   90.00
_cell.angle_gamma   90.00
#
_symmetry.space_group_name_H-M   'P 1'
#
loop_
_entity.id
_entity.type
_entity.pdbx_description
1 polymer ?
#
loop_
_entity_poly.entity_id
_entity_poly.type
_entity_poly.pdbx_seq_one_letter_code
_entity_poly.pdbx_strand_id
1 'polypeptide(L)'
;MHRRDVDRLDLSRTYWVPVLEAPQRDWAAAPGCREGARFIVNCATLRVSREEFEPFTSRLDCLQWIMQHRVELNCRFPGASIRVAQLDRWLLGLD
;
A
#
# COMPACT_ATOMS: atom_id res chain seq x y z
N MET A 1 -1.13 3.30 11.19
CA MET A 1 -2.56 3.65 11.45
C MET A 1 -3.44 2.47 11.09
N HIS A 2 -4.54 2.18 11.81
CA HIS A 2 -5.48 1.17 11.34
C HIS A 2 -6.52 1.73 10.36
N ARG A 3 -7.05 0.90 9.46
CA ARG A 3 -8.09 1.28 8.48
C ARG A 3 -9.34 1.86 9.16
N ARG A 4 -9.68 1.37 10.35
CA ARG A 4 -10.78 1.91 11.17
C ARG A 4 -10.52 3.31 11.71
N ASP A 5 -9.26 3.75 11.72
CA ASP A 5 -8.86 5.07 12.20
C ASP A 5 -8.85 6.11 11.06
N VAL A 6 -9.26 5.74 9.84
CA VAL A 6 -9.31 6.65 8.67
C VAL A 6 -10.20 7.87 8.95
N ASP A 7 -11.24 7.73 9.77
CA ASP A 7 -12.11 8.84 10.18
C ASP A 7 -11.39 9.91 11.01
N ARG A 8 -10.16 9.62 11.49
CA ARG A 8 -9.31 10.58 12.20
C ARG A 8 -8.42 11.41 11.26
N LEU A 9 -8.42 11.11 9.95
CA LEU A 9 -7.69 11.89 8.96
C LEU A 9 -8.39 13.22 8.69
N ASP A 10 -7.59 14.24 8.37
CA ASP A 10 -8.10 15.55 7.98
C ASP A 10 -8.73 15.44 6.58
N LEU A 11 -10.06 15.49 6.51
CA LEU A 11 -10.83 15.35 5.28
C LEU A 11 -10.52 16.44 4.23
N SER A 12 -9.90 17.56 4.63
CA SER A 12 -9.47 18.60 3.70
C SER A 12 -8.18 18.26 2.94
N ARG A 13 -7.50 17.17 3.33
CA ARG A 13 -6.21 16.76 2.76
C ARG A 13 -6.33 15.50 1.92
N THR A 14 -5.55 15.48 0.84
CA THR A 14 -5.31 14.26 0.07
C THR A 14 -4.18 13.46 0.71
N TYR A 15 -4.43 12.17 0.87
CA TYR A 15 -3.46 11.21 1.39
C TYR A 15 -3.05 10.21 0.32
N TRP A 16 -1.79 9.77 0.37
CA TRP A 16 -1.18 8.88 -0.59
C TRP A 16 -0.58 7.67 0.10
N VAL A 17 -0.67 6.52 -0.54
CA VAL A 17 -0.13 5.26 0.00
C VAL A 17 0.56 4.43 -1.09
N PRO A 18 1.62 3.69 -0.73
CA PRO A 18 2.18 2.66 -1.60
C PRO A 18 1.24 1.45 -1.60
N VAL A 19 0.81 1.02 -2.78
CA VAL A 19 -0.13 -0.08 -2.96
C VAL A 19 0.40 -1.08 -3.97
N LEU A 20 -0.11 -2.31 -3.87
CA LEU A 20 0.17 -3.36 -4.83
C LEU A 20 -1.01 -4.31 -4.95
N GLU A 21 -0.97 -5.13 -5.99
CA GLU A 21 -1.89 -6.23 -6.20
C GLU A 21 -1.09 -7.54 -6.21
N ALA A 22 -1.67 -8.57 -5.59
CA ALA A 22 -1.05 -9.90 -5.58
C ALA A 22 -0.97 -10.44 -7.02
N PRO A 23 0.23 -10.77 -7.52
CA PRO A 23 0.41 -11.21 -8.90
C PRO A 23 -0.15 -12.60 -9.18
N GLN A 24 -0.43 -13.38 -8.12
CA GLN A 24 -0.98 -14.73 -8.22
C GLN A 24 -1.76 -15.10 -6.96
N ARG A 25 -2.52 -16.20 -7.05
CA ARG A 25 -3.14 -16.84 -5.89
C ARG A 25 -2.06 -17.39 -4.95
N ASP A 26 -2.33 -17.38 -3.65
CA ASP A 26 -1.43 -17.89 -2.60
C ASP A 26 -0.02 -17.28 -2.71
N TRP A 27 0.04 -15.99 -3.05
CA TRP A 27 1.29 -15.26 -3.22
C TRP A 27 2.11 -15.24 -1.93
N ALA A 28 3.42 -15.40 -2.06
CA ALA A 28 4.34 -15.65 -0.94
C ALA A 28 4.29 -14.56 0.15
N ALA A 29 4.04 -13.30 -0.22
CA ALA A 29 3.94 -12.21 0.76
C ALA A 29 2.57 -12.12 1.46
N ALA A 30 1.55 -12.82 0.96
CA ALA A 30 0.22 -12.90 1.55
C ALA A 30 -0.44 -14.28 1.27
N PRO A 31 -0.06 -15.35 2.00
CA PRO A 31 -0.65 -16.67 1.82
C PRO A 31 -2.18 -16.67 1.98
N GLY A 32 -2.89 -17.48 1.18
CA GLY A 32 -4.36 -17.50 1.16
C GLY A 32 -5.00 -16.38 0.34
N CYS A 33 -4.23 -15.48 -0.27
CA CYS A 33 -4.79 -14.43 -1.12
C CYS A 33 -5.24 -14.97 -2.48
N ARG A 34 -6.21 -14.30 -3.09
CA ARG A 34 -6.50 -14.46 -4.52
C ARG A 34 -5.52 -13.64 -5.37
N GLU A 35 -5.39 -14.00 -6.63
CA GLU A 35 -4.78 -13.15 -7.65
C GLU A 35 -5.54 -11.81 -7.75
N GLY A 36 -4.81 -10.71 -7.96
CA GLY A 36 -5.37 -9.36 -7.98
C GLY A 36 -5.86 -8.88 -6.61
N ALA A 37 -5.54 -9.59 -5.51
CA ALA A 37 -5.86 -9.10 -4.18
C ALA A 37 -5.09 -7.79 -3.88
N ARG A 38 -5.84 -6.77 -3.49
CA ARG A 38 -5.35 -5.41 -3.23
C ARG A 38 -4.77 -5.29 -1.82
N PHE A 39 -3.57 -4.73 -1.72
CA PHE A 39 -2.88 -4.48 -0.45
C PHE A 39 -2.25 -3.08 -0.42
N ILE A 40 -2.15 -2.53 0.79
CA ILE A 40 -1.31 -1.36 1.08
C ILE A 40 0.00 -1.86 1.68
N VAL A 41 1.12 -1.24 1.33
CA VAL A 41 2.40 -1.51 1.99
C VAL A 41 2.48 -0.64 3.24
N ASN A 42 2.61 -1.26 4.40
CA ASN A 42 2.87 -0.55 5.65
C ASN A 42 4.33 -0.08 5.65
N CYS A 43 4.55 1.24 5.72
CA CYS A 43 5.87 1.82 5.56
C CYS A 43 6.78 1.61 6.78
N ALA A 44 6.19 1.43 7.96
CA ALA A 44 6.96 1.17 9.18
C ALA A 44 7.48 -0.28 9.25
N THR A 45 6.73 -1.24 8.71
CA THR A 45 7.04 -2.68 8.84
C THR A 45 7.51 -3.32 7.54
N LEU A 46 7.33 -2.64 6.39
CA LEU A 46 7.58 -3.16 5.05
C LEU A 46 6.83 -4.47 4.79
N ARG A 47 5.58 -4.53 5.24
CA ARG A 47 4.67 -5.67 5.03
C ARG A 47 3.43 -5.21 4.28
N VAL A 48 2.84 -6.13 3.53
CA VAL A 48 1.50 -5.91 2.97
C VAL A 48 0.46 -5.99 4.08
N SER A 49 -0.51 -5.10 4.03
CA SER A 49 -1.62 -5.07 4.97
C SER A 49 -2.88 -4.57 4.28
N ARG A 50 -4.03 -5.02 4.81
CA ARG A 50 -5.35 -4.48 4.47
C ARG A 50 -5.86 -3.52 5.54
N GLU A 51 -5.27 -3.59 6.73
CA GLU A 51 -5.77 -2.95 7.93
C GLU A 51 -4.80 -1.93 8.48
N GLU A 52 -3.51 -1.97 8.16
CA GLU A 52 -2.50 -1.13 8.79
C GLU A 52 -1.62 -0.44 7.76
N PHE A 53 -1.52 0.88 7.83
CA PHE A 53 -0.70 1.67 6.91
C PHE A 53 -0.37 3.06 7.49
N GLU A 54 0.63 3.70 6.89
CA GLU A 54 1.02 5.09 7.20
C GLU A 54 0.87 5.90 5.90
N PRO A 55 -0.08 6.84 5.85
CA PRO A 55 -0.26 7.65 4.65
C PRO A 55 0.76 8.79 4.58
N PHE A 56 1.12 9.16 3.36
CA PHE A 56 1.87 10.38 3.05
C PHE A 56 0.90 11.51 2.71
N THR A 57 1.27 12.74 3.05
CA THR A 57 0.53 13.95 2.65
C THR A 57 0.91 14.44 1.25
N SER A 58 1.91 13.82 0.62
CA SER A 58 2.47 14.21 -0.67
C SER A 58 2.70 12.96 -1.53
N ARG A 59 2.29 13.02 -2.80
CA ARG A 59 2.56 11.98 -3.79
C ARG A 59 4.05 11.79 -4.01
N LEU A 60 4.79 12.90 -4.01
CA LEU A 60 6.24 12.89 -4.24
C LEU A 60 6.96 12.15 -3.11
N ASP A 61 6.59 12.41 -1.85
CA ASP A 61 7.21 11.80 -0.68
C ASP A 61 6.95 10.29 -0.68
N CYS A 62 5.74 9.86 -1.04
CA CYS A 62 5.41 8.45 -1.20
C CYS A 62 6.26 7.79 -2.30
N LEU A 63 6.45 8.46 -3.43
CA LEU A 63 7.28 7.94 -4.53
C LEU A 63 8.76 7.86 -4.12
N GLN A 64 9.28 8.91 -3.47
CA GLN A 64 10.64 8.94 -2.95
C GLN A 64 10.87 7.79 -1.97
N TRP A 65 9.92 7.53 -1.07
CA TRP A 65 9.98 6.41 -0.15
C TRP A 65 10.03 5.05 -0.88
N ILE A 66 9.20 4.84 -1.91
CA ILE A 66 9.24 3.61 -2.74
C ILE A 66 10.62 3.47 -3.40
N MET A 67 11.14 4.55 -4.00
CA MET A 67 12.44 4.52 -4.68
C MET A 67 13.59 4.23 -3.71
N GLN A 68 13.54 4.79 -2.51
CA GLN A 68 14.54 4.56 -1.47
C GLN A 68 14.57 3.09 -1.00
N HIS A 69 13.40 2.46 -0.90
CA HIS A 69 13.27 1.07 -0.40
C HIS A 69 13.18 0.02 -1.51
N ARG A 70 13.37 0.40 -2.79
CA ARG A 70 13.10 -0.45 -3.97
C ARG A 70 13.69 -1.86 -3.90
N VAL A 71 14.90 -1.99 -3.36
CA VAL A 71 15.60 -3.28 -3.27
C VAL A 71 14.89 -4.20 -2.29
N GLU A 72 14.61 -3.70 -1.08
CA GLU A 72 13.91 -4.47 -0.05
C GLU A 72 12.48 -4.79 -0.47
N LEU A 73 11.79 -3.84 -1.09
CA LEU A 73 10.45 -4.03 -1.62
C LEU A 73 10.40 -5.13 -2.69
N ASN A 74 11.34 -5.15 -3.63
CA ASN A 74 11.42 -6.20 -4.65
C ASN A 74 11.74 -7.58 -4.06
N CYS A 75 12.59 -7.64 -3.02
CA CYS A 75 12.88 -8.89 -2.32
C CYS A 75 11.67 -9.41 -1.54
N ARG A 76 10.92 -8.53 -0.87
CA ARG A 76 9.77 -8.92 -0.05
C ARG A 76 8.52 -9.20 -0.87
N PHE A 77 8.35 -8.53 -2.00
CA PHE A 77 7.14 -8.57 -2.82
C PHE A 77 7.45 -9.07 -4.24
N PRO A 78 7.96 -10.31 -4.38
CA PRO A 78 8.40 -10.81 -5.68
C PRO A 78 7.25 -10.86 -6.67
N GLY A 79 7.48 -10.29 -7.85
CA GLY A 79 6.52 -10.26 -8.96
C GLY A 79 5.37 -9.25 -8.80
N ALA A 80 5.26 -8.55 -7.66
CA ALA A 80 4.25 -7.51 -7.49
C ALA A 80 4.79 -6.14 -7.95
N SER A 81 3.92 -5.36 -8.62
CA SER A 81 4.23 -3.98 -8.97
C SER A 81 3.70 -3.05 -7.88
N ILE A 82 4.58 -2.20 -7.34
CA ILE A 82 4.23 -1.23 -6.31
C ILE A 82 4.02 0.13 -6.97
N ARG A 83 2.87 0.73 -6.71
CA ARG A 83 2.50 2.06 -7.23
C ARG A 83 2.02 2.96 -6.10
N VAL A 84 2.00 4.27 -6.39
CA VAL A 84 1.39 5.25 -5.49
C VAL A 84 -0.10 5.39 -5.85
N ALA A 85 -0.98 5.30 -4.86
CA ALA A 85 -2.42 5.52 -5.04
C ALA A 85 -2.95 6.55 -4.05
N GLN A 86 -4.05 7.22 -4.41
CA GLN A 86 -4.78 8.10 -3.51
C GLN A 86 -5.55 7.24 -2.50
N LEU A 87 -5.42 7.52 -1.21
CA LEU A 87 -5.93 6.65 -0.16
C LEU A 87 -7.45 6.48 -0.24
N ASP A 88 -8.19 7.58 -0.35
CA ASP A 88 -9.66 7.59 -0.47
C ASP A 88 -10.16 6.74 -1.65
N ARG A 89 -9.63 6.96 -2.86
CA ARG A 89 -9.97 6.21 -4.08
C ARG A 89 -9.62 4.73 -3.93
N TRP A 90 -8.46 4.43 -3.35
CA TRP A 90 -8.03 3.06 -3.11
C TRP A 90 -8.95 2.33 -2.14
N LEU A 91 -9.31 2.96 -1.03
CA LEU A 91 -10.21 2.39 -0.01
C LEU A 91 -11.60 2.10 -0.59
N LEU A 92 -12.05 2.89 -1.56
CA LEU A 92 -13.33 2.75 -2.26
C LEU A 92 -13.29 1.78 -3.47
N GLY A 93 -12.10 1.31 -3.89
CA GLY A 93 -11.99 0.44 -5.06
C GLY A 93 -12.06 1.14 -6.41
N LEU A 94 -11.73 2.43 -6.46
CA LEU A 94 -11.90 3.29 -7.64
C LEU A 94 -10.59 3.54 -8.44
N ASP A 95 -9.53 2.82 -8.11
CA ASP A 95 -8.16 2.93 -8.66
C ASP A 95 -7.52 1.57 -8.92
#